data_AF-A0A351C3Z0-F1
#
_entry.id   AF-A0A351C3Z0-F1
#
_cell.length_a   1.000
_cell.length_b   1.000
_cell.length_c   1.000
_cell.angle_alpha   90.00
_cell.angle_beta   90.00
_cell.angle_gamma   90.00
#
_symmetry.space_group_name_H-M   'P 1'
#
loop_
_entity.id
_entity.type
_entity.pdbx_description
1 polymer ?
#
loop_
_entity_poly.entity_id
_entity_poly.type
_entity_poly.pdbx_seq_one_letter_code
_entity_poly.pdbx_strand_id
1 'polypeptide(L)'
;MRSFILLLFIVLFNSVLTAQITQDNSYRFFVDMNIVEDDKLTVELITPKFSEQEVAYKFPAMVPGTYKVYDFGQYVSDFSAKDASGNDLPVTKTDVNTWTISDAGSLYKITYKVDDTFDDTVASIKVFEPVGTNIKEGIQFVFNNQGFFGYFDGYLRNEYLLTFNKPDGFYGSTSLNALKRDEKEDVFVSKDYQFLVDNPIMYSLPDTTSINFDEAKIMISVYSESKGISSKDISESLKELMIATRKFLGGKLPAEYYTFIYNFSTDGNSGNYGALEHNLSSFFHFPDIPAQAKSYMINSLMSTSSHEYYHTVTPLNLHSEEIGVFDFNNPVMSKHLWLYEGTTEYFADYIRYREGLMDQKSYLNSIQEKINGSMNYNDSLPFTVMSKGALDQYEDQYLNVYMKGALIGMCLDIIIREESGGTMEYQDLINRLSAKYGKDKPFKDDDLFNDIESMSFPKVREFLDTYVDGPNRIPYDEIFGKIGLVLKKDTYDVIDLGGTVQIGFNQDNYRLKINDLNNTDNKFLTELGIMKGDELISFNGNPITFFNAKDVFGSAEKQAKIGDKLELVVARYDNSGPEKQVKLNAVVSDVKQKYDYELSLSENPTEEQKKLLKLWSGK
;
A
#
# COMPACT_ATOMS: atom_id res chain seq x y z
N MET A 1 76.34 10.99 -20.39
CA MET A 1 75.20 11.37 -21.26
C MET A 1 74.11 10.32 -21.08
N ARG A 2 72.99 10.71 -20.48
CA ARG A 2 71.79 9.87 -20.31
C ARG A 2 71.02 9.89 -21.63
N SER A 3 70.73 8.73 -22.22
CA SER A 3 69.76 8.61 -23.31
C SER A 3 68.52 7.91 -22.78
N PHE A 4 67.40 8.62 -22.83
CA PHE A 4 66.06 8.14 -22.51
C PHE A 4 65.57 7.19 -23.61
N ILE A 5 65.02 6.04 -23.21
CA ILE A 5 64.17 5.19 -24.05
C ILE A 5 62.72 5.59 -23.73
N LEU A 6 62.01 6.13 -24.73
CA LEU A 6 60.58 6.41 -24.64
C LEU A 6 59.84 5.24 -25.30
N LEU A 7 59.13 4.44 -24.51
CA LEU A 7 58.16 3.46 -24.99
C LEU A 7 56.89 4.20 -25.42
N LEU A 8 56.50 4.08 -26.69
CA LEU A 8 55.17 4.49 -27.16
C LEU A 8 54.22 3.30 -27.00
N PHE A 9 53.32 3.36 -26.01
CA PHE A 9 52.16 2.49 -25.93
C PHE A 9 51.07 3.09 -26.82
N ILE A 10 50.78 2.43 -27.95
CA ILE A 10 49.59 2.72 -28.76
C ILE A 10 48.42 1.98 -28.11
N VAL A 11 47.54 2.73 -27.45
CA VAL A 11 46.22 2.24 -27.01
C VAL A 11 45.31 2.27 -28.23
N LEU A 12 45.02 1.11 -28.79
CA LEU A 12 43.99 0.92 -29.81
C LEU A 12 42.62 0.97 -29.12
N PHE A 13 41.90 2.07 -29.30
CA PHE A 13 40.46 2.14 -29.01
C PHE A 13 39.72 1.21 -29.98
N ASN A 14 39.13 0.13 -29.47
CA ASN A 14 38.13 -0.64 -30.20
C ASN A 14 36.82 0.15 -30.20
N SER A 15 36.56 0.90 -31.26
CA SER A 15 35.22 1.41 -31.56
C SER A 15 34.39 0.28 -32.15
N VAL A 16 33.62 -0.42 -31.31
CA VAL A 16 32.51 -1.25 -31.79
C VAL A 16 31.45 -0.27 -32.28
N LEU A 17 31.21 -0.19 -33.60
CA LEU A 17 30.01 0.43 -34.14
C LEU A 17 28.81 -0.40 -33.64
N THR A 18 28.20 0.02 -32.55
CA THR A 18 26.87 -0.45 -32.19
C THR A 18 25.89 0.12 -33.21
N ALA A 19 25.13 -0.76 -33.87
CA ALA A 19 24.10 -0.33 -34.81
C ALA A 19 23.09 0.55 -34.06
N GLN A 20 22.90 1.78 -34.52
CA GLN A 20 21.96 2.71 -33.90
C GLN A 20 20.54 2.16 -34.02
N ILE A 21 19.83 2.10 -32.89
CA ILE A 21 18.42 1.69 -32.88
C ILE A 21 17.60 2.78 -33.58
N THR A 22 16.74 2.38 -34.51
CA THR A 22 15.88 3.35 -35.21
C THR A 22 14.80 3.85 -34.25
N GLN A 23 14.70 5.17 -34.06
CA GLN A 23 13.59 5.76 -33.31
C GLN A 23 12.25 5.53 -34.02
N ASP A 24 11.23 5.26 -33.22
CA ASP A 24 9.83 5.23 -33.61
C ASP A 24 9.02 6.08 -32.60
N ASN A 25 7.75 5.75 -32.39
CA ASN A 25 6.90 6.46 -31.43
C ASN A 25 6.92 5.83 -30.03
N SER A 26 7.82 4.89 -29.74
CA SER A 26 7.91 4.21 -28.44
C SER A 26 9.00 4.80 -27.54
N TYR A 27 8.83 4.61 -26.23
CA TYR A 27 9.91 4.74 -25.26
C TYR A 27 10.68 3.43 -25.20
N ARG A 28 12.01 3.47 -25.30
CA ARG A 28 12.85 2.28 -25.20
C ARG A 28 13.88 2.48 -24.10
N PHE A 29 13.58 1.96 -22.93
CA PHE A 29 14.41 2.03 -21.74
C PHE A 29 15.36 0.85 -21.64
N PHE A 30 16.56 1.11 -21.14
CA PHE A 30 17.60 0.12 -20.87
C PHE A 30 18.16 0.35 -19.47
N VAL A 31 18.24 -0.71 -18.68
CA VAL A 31 18.78 -0.72 -17.32
C VAL A 31 19.65 -1.97 -17.16
N ASP A 32 20.88 -1.82 -16.68
CA ASP A 32 21.76 -2.94 -16.35
C ASP A 32 21.95 -3.07 -14.85
N MET A 33 21.26 -4.04 -14.26
CA MET A 33 21.31 -4.33 -12.82
C MET A 33 22.63 -4.98 -12.38
N ASN A 34 23.54 -5.32 -13.32
CA ASN A 34 24.89 -5.78 -12.99
C ASN A 34 25.87 -4.62 -12.75
N ILE A 35 25.44 -3.37 -12.97
CA ILE A 35 26.26 -2.17 -12.83
C ILE A 35 25.54 -1.21 -11.88
N VAL A 36 25.75 -1.40 -10.58
CA VAL A 36 25.31 -0.47 -9.53
C VAL A 36 26.49 0.44 -9.17
N GLU A 37 26.28 1.75 -9.19
CA GLU A 37 27.31 2.73 -8.84
C GLU A 37 26.78 3.69 -7.77
N ASP A 38 27.39 3.66 -6.59
CA ASP A 38 26.97 4.49 -5.44
C ASP A 38 25.47 4.41 -5.19
N ASP A 39 24.98 3.17 -5.15
CA ASP A 39 23.57 2.80 -4.94
C ASP A 39 22.59 3.25 -6.04
N LYS A 40 23.13 3.62 -7.21
CA LYS A 40 22.34 4.10 -8.33
C LYS A 40 22.44 3.17 -9.52
N LEU A 41 21.34 3.12 -10.27
CA LEU A 41 21.29 2.53 -11.59
C LEU A 41 21.30 3.62 -12.66
N THR A 42 22.05 3.39 -13.73
CA THR A 42 21.96 4.22 -14.94
C THR A 42 20.77 3.77 -15.78
N VAL A 43 19.93 4.71 -16.16
CA VAL A 43 18.81 4.51 -17.08
C VAL A 43 19.14 5.19 -18.40
N GLU A 44 19.08 4.43 -19.50
CA GLU A 44 19.15 4.97 -20.85
C GLU A 44 17.78 4.88 -21.53
N LEU A 45 17.39 5.95 -22.20
CA LEU A 45 16.16 6.04 -22.97
C LEU A 45 16.48 6.41 -24.41
N ILE A 46 16.16 5.54 -25.37
CA ILE A 46 15.97 5.96 -26.76
C ILE A 46 14.55 6.51 -26.87
N THR A 47 14.46 7.79 -27.21
CA THR A 47 13.23 8.58 -27.11
C THR A 47 12.32 8.36 -28.33
N PRO A 48 11.01 8.61 -28.20
CA PRO A 48 10.13 8.82 -29.35
C PRO A 48 10.65 9.93 -30.26
N LYS A 49 10.17 10.00 -31.50
CA LYS A 49 10.43 11.15 -32.36
C LYS A 49 9.53 12.33 -32.01
N PHE A 50 10.13 13.52 -31.94
CA PHE A 50 9.43 14.79 -31.74
C PHE A 50 9.51 15.66 -32.98
N SER A 51 8.51 16.53 -33.13
CA SER A 51 8.47 17.58 -34.16
C SER A 51 8.54 18.98 -33.56
N GLU A 52 8.34 19.06 -32.25
CA GLU A 52 8.36 20.22 -31.40
C GLU A 52 9.79 20.76 -31.28
N GLN A 53 9.92 22.07 -31.04
CA GLN A 53 11.21 22.67 -30.73
C GLN A 53 11.64 22.42 -29.29
N GLU A 54 10.68 22.16 -28.40
CA GLU A 54 10.90 21.96 -26.98
C GLU A 54 9.93 20.90 -26.46
N VAL A 55 10.42 20.03 -25.59
CA VAL A 55 9.61 19.01 -24.89
C VAL A 55 9.95 18.98 -23.41
N ALA A 56 8.98 18.62 -22.58
CA ALA A 56 9.15 18.43 -21.14
C ALA A 56 9.15 16.95 -20.80
N TYR A 57 10.25 16.46 -20.24
CA TYR A 57 10.36 15.13 -19.64
C TYR A 57 10.07 15.22 -18.14
N LYS A 58 9.18 14.37 -17.63
CA LYS A 58 8.61 14.44 -16.29
C LYS A 58 8.75 13.12 -15.56
N PHE A 59 9.04 13.20 -14.27
CA PHE A 59 8.74 12.14 -13.30
C PHE A 59 7.42 12.46 -12.58
N PRO A 60 6.73 11.47 -12.01
CA PRO A 60 5.48 11.72 -11.30
C PRO A 60 5.75 12.35 -9.92
N ALA A 61 4.86 13.24 -9.49
CA ALA A 61 4.81 13.73 -8.12
C ALA A 61 4.10 12.70 -7.21
N MET A 62 3.09 12.02 -7.77
CA MET A 62 2.25 11.02 -7.10
C MET A 62 1.80 9.97 -8.14
N VAL A 63 1.38 8.79 -7.68
CA VAL A 63 0.72 7.77 -8.52
C VAL A 63 -0.63 7.39 -7.90
N PRO A 64 -1.58 6.85 -8.68
CA PRO A 64 -2.84 6.35 -8.12
C PRO A 64 -2.61 5.31 -7.02
N GLY A 65 -3.56 5.22 -6.08
CA GLY A 65 -3.49 4.34 -4.91
C GLY A 65 -2.69 4.91 -3.74
N THR A 66 -1.84 5.92 -3.98
CA THR A 66 -1.22 6.69 -2.91
C THR A 66 -1.98 7.99 -2.70
N TYR A 67 -2.07 8.45 -1.46
CA TYR A 67 -2.68 9.74 -1.14
C TYR A 67 -1.64 10.65 -0.50
N LYS A 68 -0.48 10.74 -1.17
CA LYS A 68 0.66 11.55 -0.76
C LYS A 68 1.54 11.91 -1.94
N VAL A 69 2.01 13.15 -1.98
CA VAL A 69 3.00 13.63 -2.94
C VAL A 69 4.41 13.24 -2.47
N TYR A 70 5.13 12.54 -3.33
CA TYR A 70 6.49 12.03 -3.08
C TYR A 70 7.55 12.65 -3.97
N ASP A 71 7.20 13.30 -5.08
CA ASP A 71 8.15 13.96 -6.00
C ASP A 71 9.32 13.06 -6.44
N PHE A 72 9.02 12.01 -7.21
CA PHE A 72 10.01 11.00 -7.59
C PHE A 72 11.20 11.56 -8.40
N GLY A 73 11.05 12.74 -9.02
CA GLY A 73 12.16 13.41 -9.69
C GLY A 73 13.29 13.88 -8.77
N GLN A 74 13.12 13.83 -7.44
CA GLN A 74 14.19 14.11 -6.49
C GLN A 74 15.28 13.02 -6.45
N TYR A 75 14.96 11.80 -6.88
CA TYR A 75 15.90 10.66 -6.91
C TYR A 75 16.72 10.58 -8.21
N VAL A 76 16.52 11.53 -9.13
CA VAL A 76 17.14 11.55 -10.45
C VAL A 76 18.32 12.51 -10.49
N SER A 77 19.48 12.01 -10.87
CA SER A 77 20.72 12.77 -11.04
C SER A 77 21.35 12.56 -12.41
N ASP A 78 22.38 13.35 -12.73
CA ASP A 78 23.20 13.21 -13.95
C ASP A 78 22.41 13.18 -15.26
N PHE A 79 21.32 13.94 -15.33
CA PHE A 79 20.45 13.99 -16.50
C PHE A 79 21.14 14.64 -17.71
N SER A 80 21.17 13.92 -18.83
CA SER A 80 21.74 14.35 -20.11
C SER A 80 20.80 13.99 -21.26
N ALA A 81 20.67 14.91 -22.22
CA ALA A 81 19.92 14.71 -23.46
C ALA A 81 20.86 14.87 -24.66
N LYS A 82 20.78 13.97 -25.64
CA LYS A 82 21.71 13.93 -26.77
C LYS A 82 21.00 13.70 -28.10
N ASP A 83 21.58 14.26 -29.15
CA ASP A 83 21.20 13.98 -30.53
C ASP A 83 21.71 12.61 -31.03
N ALA A 84 21.32 12.24 -32.25
CA ALA A 84 21.74 11.01 -32.90
C ALA A 84 23.26 10.91 -33.17
N SER A 85 23.97 12.04 -33.16
CA SER A 85 25.42 12.12 -33.34
C SER A 85 26.19 12.09 -32.01
N GLY A 86 25.48 12.10 -30.87
CA GLY A 86 26.04 12.11 -29.52
C GLY A 86 26.32 13.49 -28.94
N ASN A 87 25.93 14.57 -29.63
CA ASN A 87 26.07 15.94 -29.13
C ASN A 87 25.03 16.23 -28.04
N ASP A 88 25.43 16.97 -27.00
CA ASP A 88 24.51 17.38 -25.94
C ASP A 88 23.50 18.42 -26.43
N LEU A 89 22.25 18.23 -26.02
CA LEU A 89 21.16 19.19 -26.21
C LEU A 89 20.96 20.04 -24.94
N PRO A 90 20.51 21.29 -25.04
CA PRO A 90 20.23 22.12 -23.87
C PRO A 90 19.11 21.53 -23.02
N VAL A 91 19.37 21.35 -21.71
CA VAL A 91 18.39 20.89 -20.72
C VAL A 91 18.31 21.87 -19.56
N THR A 92 17.08 22.17 -19.13
CA THR A 92 16.81 22.96 -17.92
C THR A 92 15.88 22.19 -16.99
N LYS A 93 16.29 21.95 -15.74
CA LYS A 93 15.39 21.42 -14.70
C LYS A 93 14.52 22.57 -14.18
N THR A 94 13.22 22.52 -14.44
CA THR A 94 12.28 23.63 -14.16
C THR A 94 11.61 23.54 -12.80
N ASP A 95 11.47 22.33 -12.27
CA ASP A 95 10.96 22.02 -10.94
C ASP A 95 11.57 20.68 -10.46
N VAL A 96 11.07 20.10 -9.36
CA VAL A 96 11.60 18.85 -8.80
C VAL A 96 11.48 17.67 -9.79
N ASN A 97 10.41 17.65 -10.59
CA ASN A 97 10.00 16.53 -11.41
C ASN A 97 10.16 16.76 -12.92
N THR A 98 10.50 17.96 -13.38
CA THR A 98 10.46 18.33 -14.81
C THR A 98 11.82 18.80 -15.36
N TRP A 99 12.20 18.24 -16.51
CA TRP A 99 13.33 18.64 -17.35
C TRP A 99 12.82 19.08 -18.71
N THR A 100 13.09 20.34 -19.07
CA THR A 100 12.76 20.90 -20.38
C THR A 100 13.96 20.78 -21.31
N ILE A 101 13.75 20.20 -22.50
CA ILE A 101 14.78 19.92 -23.50
C ILE A 101 14.50 20.74 -24.76
N SER A 102 15.44 21.59 -25.14
CA SER A 102 15.37 22.39 -26.37
C SER A 102 15.96 21.63 -27.57
N ASP A 103 15.59 22.05 -28.77
CA ASP A 103 15.90 21.36 -30.04
C ASP A 103 15.38 19.90 -30.05
N ALA A 104 14.18 19.69 -29.52
CA ALA A 104 13.62 18.36 -29.30
C ALA A 104 13.46 17.54 -30.59
N GLY A 105 13.32 18.18 -31.76
CA GLY A 105 13.30 17.50 -33.05
C GLY A 105 14.59 16.74 -33.40
N SER A 106 15.72 17.05 -32.75
CA SER A 106 16.99 16.32 -32.89
C SER A 106 17.25 15.32 -31.75
N LEU A 107 16.40 15.33 -30.71
CA LEU A 107 16.53 14.47 -29.53
C LEU A 107 16.48 12.99 -29.92
N TYR A 108 17.53 12.26 -29.55
CA TYR A 108 17.65 10.83 -29.79
C TYR A 108 17.66 10.05 -28.48
N LYS A 109 18.50 10.47 -27.53
CA LYS A 109 18.77 9.72 -26.30
C LYS A 109 18.69 10.61 -25.06
N ILE A 110 18.16 10.06 -23.98
CA ILE A 110 18.29 10.58 -22.62
C ILE A 110 19.07 9.55 -21.79
N THR A 111 19.91 10.04 -20.87
CA THR A 111 20.56 9.22 -19.85
C THR A 111 20.49 9.94 -18.51
N TYR A 112 20.26 9.20 -17.44
CA TYR A 112 20.29 9.70 -16.06
C TYR A 112 20.60 8.56 -15.09
N LYS A 113 20.91 8.91 -13.84
CA LYS A 113 21.03 7.97 -12.74
C LYS A 113 19.82 8.09 -11.81
N VAL A 114 19.43 6.96 -11.21
CA VAL A 114 18.31 6.86 -10.27
C VAL A 114 18.81 6.22 -8.98
N ASP A 115 18.58 6.89 -7.87
CA ASP A 115 18.73 6.37 -6.50
C ASP A 115 17.46 5.65 -6.06
N ASP A 116 17.56 4.77 -5.07
CA ASP A 116 16.39 4.10 -4.51
C ASP A 116 15.73 4.90 -3.38
N THR A 117 14.57 4.44 -2.91
CA THR A 117 13.78 5.15 -1.88
C THR A 117 13.81 4.50 -0.50
N PHE A 118 14.18 3.22 -0.42
CA PHE A 118 14.05 2.39 0.79
C PHE A 118 15.09 2.78 1.84
N ASP A 119 16.31 3.12 1.43
CA ASP A 119 17.39 3.51 2.33
C ASP A 119 17.96 4.91 2.04
N ASP A 120 17.29 5.68 1.17
CA ASP A 120 17.60 7.08 0.95
C ASP A 120 17.79 7.85 2.27
N THR A 121 18.81 8.71 2.29
CA THR A 121 19.12 9.58 3.42
C THR A 121 18.99 11.08 3.09
N VAL A 122 18.72 11.42 1.83
CA VAL A 122 18.78 12.80 1.31
C VAL A 122 17.39 13.39 1.12
N ALA A 123 16.41 12.58 0.67
CA ALA A 123 15.05 13.04 0.44
C ALA A 123 14.38 13.52 1.73
N SER A 124 13.70 14.66 1.63
CA SER A 124 12.97 15.26 2.74
C SER A 124 11.68 14.51 3.10
N ILE A 125 11.11 13.79 2.13
CA ILE A 125 9.90 12.99 2.27
C ILE A 125 10.30 11.53 2.13
N LYS A 126 9.99 10.72 3.14
CA LYS A 126 10.20 9.28 3.09
C LYS A 126 9.06 8.63 2.31
N VAL A 127 9.42 7.83 1.31
CA VAL A 127 8.46 7.15 0.43
C VAL A 127 7.96 5.91 1.15
N PHE A 128 6.65 5.70 1.13
CA PHE A 128 6.06 4.48 1.66
C PHE A 128 6.51 3.29 0.80
N GLU A 129 7.10 2.27 1.41
CA GLU A 129 7.83 1.20 0.72
C GLU A 129 6.97 0.43 -0.30
N PRO A 130 5.66 0.21 -0.11
CA PRO A 130 4.83 -0.38 -1.14
C PRO A 130 4.81 0.38 -2.48
N VAL A 131 5.14 1.67 -2.48
CA VAL A 131 5.22 2.52 -3.68
C VAL A 131 6.65 2.98 -3.98
N GLY A 132 7.61 2.52 -3.19
CA GLY A 132 9.02 2.84 -3.28
C GLY A 132 9.82 1.82 -4.09
N THR A 133 11.05 2.19 -4.38
CA THR A 133 12.05 1.39 -5.10
C THR A 133 13.17 0.93 -4.17
N ASN A 134 13.84 -0.17 -4.55
CA ASN A 134 14.98 -0.74 -3.83
C ASN A 134 16.06 -1.21 -4.82
N ILE A 135 17.34 -0.97 -4.52
CA ILE A 135 18.53 -1.36 -5.27
C ILE A 135 19.48 -2.06 -4.29
N LYS A 136 19.22 -3.34 -4.01
CA LYS A 136 20.12 -4.16 -3.20
C LYS A 136 21.02 -4.99 -4.10
N GLU A 137 22.18 -4.45 -4.45
CA GLU A 137 23.11 -5.03 -5.44
C GLU A 137 23.30 -6.55 -5.26
N GLY A 138 23.00 -7.32 -6.31
CA GLY A 138 23.15 -8.77 -6.31
C GLY A 138 22.20 -9.55 -5.41
N ILE A 139 21.23 -8.89 -4.75
CA ILE A 139 20.28 -9.49 -3.81
C ILE A 139 18.83 -9.28 -4.25
N GLN A 140 18.40 -8.03 -4.47
CA GLN A 140 17.03 -7.68 -4.82
C GLN A 140 16.99 -6.33 -5.54
N PHE A 141 16.11 -6.20 -6.52
CA PHE A 141 15.75 -4.89 -7.07
C PHE A 141 14.22 -4.77 -7.12
N VAL A 142 13.69 -3.63 -6.68
CA VAL A 142 12.26 -3.31 -6.74
C VAL A 142 12.09 -2.09 -7.64
N PHE A 143 11.45 -2.32 -8.78
CA PHE A 143 11.03 -1.29 -9.72
C PHE A 143 9.54 -1.05 -9.54
N ASN A 144 9.22 -0.18 -8.60
CA ASN A 144 8.02 0.64 -8.72
C ASN A 144 8.31 1.67 -9.82
N ASN A 145 7.79 1.42 -11.02
CA ASN A 145 8.29 2.00 -12.27
C ASN A 145 8.28 3.54 -12.31
N GLN A 146 7.40 4.17 -11.54
CA GLN A 146 7.36 5.61 -11.32
C GLN A 146 8.66 6.21 -10.79
N GLY A 147 9.45 5.43 -10.03
CA GLY A 147 10.73 5.86 -9.48
C GLY A 147 11.88 5.84 -10.50
N PHE A 148 11.77 5.04 -11.58
CA PHE A 148 12.85 4.87 -12.55
C PHE A 148 12.57 5.45 -13.94
N PHE A 149 11.29 5.48 -14.34
CA PHE A 149 10.89 5.79 -15.70
C PHE A 149 9.96 7.00 -15.73
N GLY A 150 10.39 8.04 -16.45
CA GLY A 150 9.59 9.23 -16.70
C GLY A 150 8.82 9.16 -18.01
N TYR A 151 8.16 10.27 -18.35
CA TYR A 151 7.35 10.43 -19.55
C TYR A 151 7.54 11.81 -20.16
N PHE A 152 7.15 11.99 -21.42
CA PHE A 152 7.09 13.31 -22.04
C PHE A 152 5.65 13.82 -21.98
N ASP A 153 5.50 15.10 -21.66
CA ASP A 153 4.19 15.75 -21.62
C ASP A 153 3.49 15.64 -22.98
N GLY A 154 2.23 15.20 -22.99
CA GLY A 154 1.47 14.91 -24.21
C GLY A 154 1.73 13.54 -24.86
N TYR A 155 2.67 12.72 -24.37
CA TYR A 155 3.06 11.43 -24.97
C TYR A 155 2.80 10.21 -24.05
N LEU A 156 2.00 10.38 -23.00
CA LEU A 156 1.66 9.33 -22.03
C LEU A 156 1.08 8.05 -22.66
N ARG A 157 0.50 8.13 -23.86
CA ARG A 157 -0.16 7.01 -24.58
C ARG A 157 0.76 6.22 -25.50
N ASN A 158 2.04 6.59 -25.58
CA ASN A 158 3.01 5.82 -26.35
C ASN A 158 3.38 4.52 -25.63
N GLU A 159 3.79 3.52 -26.41
CA GLU A 159 4.26 2.23 -25.89
C GLU A 159 5.63 2.39 -25.20
N TYR A 160 5.86 1.61 -24.15
CA TYR A 160 7.11 1.52 -23.40
C TYR A 160 7.69 0.12 -23.56
N LEU A 161 8.94 0.04 -24.01
CA LEU A 161 9.76 -1.17 -23.99
C LEU A 161 10.83 -1.02 -22.92
N LEU A 162 10.86 -1.93 -21.95
CA LEU A 162 11.84 -1.94 -20.87
C LEU A 162 12.78 -3.13 -21.06
N THR A 163 14.06 -2.86 -21.29
CA THR A 163 15.10 -3.88 -21.38
C THR A 163 15.91 -3.89 -20.10
N PHE A 164 15.92 -5.02 -19.40
CA PHE A 164 16.69 -5.22 -18.18
C PHE A 164 17.77 -6.26 -18.40
N ASN A 165 19.04 -5.86 -18.29
CA ASN A 165 20.13 -6.80 -18.08
C ASN A 165 20.13 -7.17 -16.59
N LYS A 166 20.04 -8.46 -16.29
CA LYS A 166 19.79 -8.97 -14.94
C LYS A 166 20.91 -9.89 -14.45
N PRO A 167 21.14 -9.96 -13.11
CA PRO A 167 22.05 -10.93 -12.54
C PRO A 167 21.64 -12.37 -12.85
N ASP A 168 22.63 -13.26 -12.91
CA ASP A 168 22.41 -14.68 -13.17
C ASP A 168 21.43 -15.28 -12.14
N GLY A 169 20.42 -16.00 -12.64
CA GLY A 169 19.41 -16.66 -11.81
C GLY A 169 18.28 -15.74 -11.29
N PHE A 170 18.35 -14.44 -11.51
CA PHE A 170 17.28 -13.52 -11.10
C PHE A 170 16.04 -13.69 -11.99
N TYR A 171 14.88 -13.56 -11.35
CA TYR A 171 13.56 -13.58 -11.98
C TYR A 171 12.81 -12.30 -11.63
N GLY A 172 12.36 -11.56 -12.65
CA GLY A 172 11.50 -10.39 -12.48
C GLY A 172 10.05 -10.82 -12.32
N SER A 173 9.51 -10.73 -11.10
CA SER A 173 8.11 -10.92 -10.79
C SER A 173 7.32 -9.66 -11.09
N THR A 174 6.42 -9.73 -12.05
CA THR A 174 5.57 -8.61 -12.50
C THR A 174 4.36 -9.15 -13.26
N SER A 175 3.38 -8.29 -13.50
CA SER A 175 2.24 -8.55 -14.38
C SER A 175 2.37 -7.91 -15.77
N LEU A 176 3.51 -7.26 -16.06
CA LEU A 176 3.84 -6.83 -17.43
C LEU A 176 4.01 -8.02 -18.37
N ASN A 177 3.61 -7.82 -19.62
CA ASN A 177 3.88 -8.77 -20.69
C ASN A 177 5.37 -8.74 -21.05
N ALA A 178 5.99 -9.91 -21.13
CA ALA A 178 7.37 -10.04 -21.60
C ALA A 178 7.39 -10.38 -23.09
N LEU A 179 8.08 -9.56 -23.88
CA LEU A 179 8.42 -9.88 -25.28
C LEU A 179 9.58 -10.87 -25.36
N LYS A 180 10.48 -10.83 -24.36
CA LYS A 180 11.64 -11.69 -24.25
C LYS A 180 11.96 -11.93 -22.79
N ARG A 181 12.32 -13.17 -22.45
CA ARG A 181 12.95 -13.53 -21.17
C ARG A 181 14.01 -14.59 -21.44
N ASP A 182 15.25 -14.29 -21.10
CA ASP A 182 16.35 -15.26 -21.13
C ASP A 182 17.15 -15.25 -19.81
N GLU A 183 18.28 -15.94 -19.78
CA GLU A 183 19.11 -16.06 -18.57
C GLU A 183 19.61 -14.69 -18.07
N LYS A 184 19.89 -13.75 -18.97
CA LYS A 184 20.60 -12.48 -18.70
C LYS A 184 19.81 -11.23 -19.04
N GLU A 185 18.71 -11.35 -19.78
CA GLU A 185 17.93 -10.22 -20.27
C GLU A 185 16.43 -10.52 -20.21
N ASP A 186 15.66 -9.56 -19.70
CA ASP A 186 14.21 -9.50 -19.84
C ASP A 186 13.85 -8.25 -20.68
N VAL A 187 12.85 -8.39 -21.56
CA VAL A 187 12.24 -7.27 -22.28
C VAL A 187 10.74 -7.26 -22.00
N PHE A 188 10.27 -6.26 -21.27
CA PHE A 188 8.85 -6.05 -21.01
C PHE A 188 8.26 -4.98 -21.91
N VAL A 189 6.95 -5.05 -22.12
CA VAL A 189 6.18 -4.05 -22.87
C VAL A 189 5.01 -3.53 -22.04
N SER A 190 4.82 -2.22 -22.05
CA SER A 190 3.64 -1.53 -21.52
C SER A 190 3.01 -0.67 -22.62
N LYS A 191 1.67 -0.69 -22.71
CA LYS A 191 0.91 0.03 -23.74
C LYS A 191 0.92 1.55 -23.58
N ASP A 192 1.07 2.04 -22.35
CA ASP A 192 1.07 3.45 -21.98
C ASP A 192 1.72 3.65 -20.59
N TYR A 193 1.92 4.91 -20.20
CA TYR A 193 2.59 5.23 -18.93
C TYR A 193 1.77 4.81 -17.72
N GLN A 194 0.44 4.94 -17.77
CA GLN A 194 -0.41 4.56 -16.65
C GLN A 194 -0.35 3.05 -16.40
N PHE A 195 -0.36 2.23 -17.46
CA PHE A 195 -0.17 0.79 -17.31
C PHE A 195 1.25 0.44 -16.85
N LEU A 196 2.27 1.25 -17.18
CA LEU A 196 3.64 1.03 -16.71
C LEU A 196 3.75 1.19 -15.20
N VAL A 197 3.31 2.33 -14.66
CA VAL A 197 3.44 2.62 -13.21
C VAL A 197 2.50 1.78 -12.35
N ASP A 198 1.48 1.19 -12.95
CA ASP A 198 0.58 0.22 -12.35
C ASP A 198 1.11 -1.23 -12.37
N ASN A 199 2.35 -1.48 -12.79
CA ASN A 199 2.89 -2.84 -12.82
C ASN A 199 4.31 -2.90 -12.25
N PRO A 200 4.47 -2.99 -10.92
CA PRO A 200 5.78 -3.11 -10.30
C PRO A 200 6.52 -4.37 -10.76
N ILE A 201 7.85 -4.33 -10.63
CA ILE A 201 8.72 -5.46 -10.95
C ILE A 201 9.65 -5.71 -9.76
N MET A 202 9.60 -6.91 -9.18
CA MET A 202 10.57 -7.33 -8.17
C MET A 202 11.50 -8.38 -8.76
N TYR A 203 12.79 -8.06 -8.82
CA TYR A 203 13.86 -8.98 -9.21
C TYR A 203 14.54 -9.55 -7.98
N SER A 204 14.59 -10.88 -7.89
CA SER A 204 15.39 -11.62 -6.91
C SER A 204 15.64 -13.04 -7.41
N LEU A 205 16.33 -13.87 -6.62
CA LEU A 205 16.23 -15.31 -6.81
C LEU A 205 14.74 -15.73 -6.66
N PRO A 206 14.23 -16.61 -7.53
CA PRO A 206 12.80 -16.91 -7.57
C PRO A 206 12.38 -17.79 -6.39
N ASP A 207 11.43 -17.30 -5.61
CA ASP A 207 10.54 -18.11 -4.79
C ASP A 207 9.09 -17.81 -5.22
N THR A 208 8.57 -18.68 -6.09
CA THR A 208 7.23 -18.49 -6.67
C THR A 208 6.38 -19.75 -6.58
N THR A 209 5.08 -19.54 -6.34
CA THR A 209 4.04 -20.58 -6.39
C THR A 209 2.89 -20.07 -7.26
N SER A 210 2.29 -20.94 -8.08
CA SER A 210 1.10 -20.59 -8.87
C SER A 210 -0.12 -21.38 -8.42
N ILE A 211 -1.25 -20.69 -8.33
CA ILE A 211 -2.59 -21.27 -8.14
C ILE A 211 -3.34 -21.09 -9.46
N ASN A 212 -3.85 -22.18 -10.02
CA ASN A 212 -4.60 -22.15 -11.27
C ASN A 212 -6.09 -22.41 -10.99
N PHE A 213 -6.93 -21.54 -11.55
CA PHE A 213 -8.37 -21.70 -11.71
C PHE A 213 -8.67 -21.89 -13.21
N ASP A 214 -9.89 -22.28 -13.57
CA ASP A 214 -10.26 -22.47 -14.98
C ASP A 214 -10.16 -21.17 -15.78
N GLU A 215 -10.50 -20.04 -15.15
CA GLU A 215 -10.51 -18.71 -15.78
C GLU A 215 -9.30 -17.82 -15.44
N ALA A 216 -8.50 -18.19 -14.44
CA ALA A 216 -7.50 -17.30 -13.86
C ALA A 216 -6.25 -18.03 -13.37
N LYS A 217 -5.10 -17.37 -13.48
CA LYS A 217 -3.85 -17.81 -12.87
C LYS A 217 -3.35 -16.78 -11.87
N ILE A 218 -3.13 -17.22 -10.64
CA ILE A 218 -2.59 -16.38 -9.57
C ILE A 218 -1.16 -16.80 -9.29
N MET A 219 -0.24 -15.85 -9.39
CA MET A 219 1.16 -16.03 -9.02
C MET A 219 1.42 -15.42 -7.64
N ILE A 220 2.14 -16.16 -6.81
CA ILE A 220 2.69 -15.70 -5.53
C ILE A 220 4.18 -15.60 -5.73
N SER A 221 4.74 -14.41 -5.52
CA SER A 221 6.17 -14.16 -5.49
C SER A 221 6.56 -13.70 -4.09
N VAL A 222 7.60 -14.29 -3.53
CA VAL A 222 8.11 -13.93 -2.20
C VAL A 222 9.59 -13.60 -2.30
N TYR A 223 9.97 -12.47 -1.72
CA TYR A 223 11.31 -12.23 -1.23
C TYR A 223 11.26 -12.23 0.30
N SER A 224 12.09 -13.02 0.96
CA SER A 224 12.30 -12.98 2.40
C SER A 224 13.79 -13.09 2.70
N GLU A 225 14.32 -12.07 3.35
CA GLU A 225 15.75 -11.94 3.63
C GLU A 225 16.27 -13.09 4.52
N SER A 226 15.57 -13.40 5.62
CA SER A 226 15.89 -14.54 6.50
C SER A 226 15.42 -15.90 5.98
N LYS A 227 14.61 -15.93 4.91
CA LYS A 227 13.90 -17.13 4.42
C LYS A 227 12.95 -17.73 5.46
N GLY A 228 12.44 -16.92 6.39
CA GLY A 228 11.49 -17.37 7.41
C GLY A 228 10.10 -17.68 6.87
N ILE A 229 9.75 -17.16 5.69
CA ILE A 229 8.50 -17.41 4.97
C ILE A 229 8.77 -17.60 3.47
N SER A 230 7.99 -18.47 2.83
CA SER A 230 8.12 -18.78 1.39
C SER A 230 6.79 -18.65 0.64
N SER A 231 6.83 -18.59 -0.69
CA SER A 231 5.63 -18.56 -1.53
C SER A 231 4.74 -19.78 -1.31
N LYS A 232 5.35 -20.95 -1.07
CA LYS A 232 4.65 -22.19 -0.78
C LYS A 232 3.90 -22.12 0.55
N ASP A 233 4.49 -21.52 1.58
CA ASP A 233 3.84 -21.39 2.88
C ASP A 233 2.56 -20.54 2.80
N ILE A 234 2.58 -19.47 1.99
CA ILE A 234 1.42 -18.56 1.79
C ILE A 234 0.35 -19.20 0.92
N SER A 235 0.74 -20.09 0.01
CA SER A 235 -0.12 -20.57 -1.09
C SER A 235 -1.42 -21.26 -0.66
N GLU A 236 -1.43 -21.99 0.45
CA GLU A 236 -2.62 -22.70 0.91
C GLU A 236 -3.71 -21.73 1.38
N SER A 237 -3.37 -20.83 2.32
CA SER A 237 -4.30 -19.81 2.82
C SER A 237 -4.75 -18.86 1.72
N LEU A 238 -3.85 -18.47 0.80
CA LEU A 238 -4.23 -17.61 -0.32
C LEU A 238 -5.17 -18.34 -1.29
N LYS A 239 -4.97 -19.64 -1.52
CA LYS A 239 -5.89 -20.43 -2.35
C LYS A 239 -7.29 -20.49 -1.73
N GLU A 240 -7.40 -20.69 -0.42
CA GLU A 240 -8.69 -20.67 0.28
C GLU A 240 -9.37 -19.30 0.16
N LEU A 241 -8.61 -18.21 0.34
CA LEU A 241 -9.10 -16.85 0.16
C LEU A 241 -9.61 -16.61 -1.27
N MET A 242 -8.89 -17.09 -2.28
CA MET A 242 -9.26 -16.91 -3.68
C MET A 242 -10.48 -17.76 -4.08
N ILE A 243 -10.65 -18.95 -3.51
CA ILE A 243 -11.88 -19.74 -3.65
C ILE A 243 -13.08 -18.99 -3.04
N ALA A 244 -12.91 -18.43 -1.83
CA ALA A 244 -13.94 -17.64 -1.16
C ALA A 244 -14.31 -16.39 -1.99
N THR A 245 -13.31 -15.63 -2.42
CA THR A 245 -13.49 -14.42 -3.25
C THR A 245 -14.19 -14.75 -4.55
N ARG A 246 -13.79 -15.82 -5.25
CA ARG A 246 -14.44 -16.30 -6.46
C ARG A 246 -15.92 -16.60 -6.22
N LYS A 247 -16.25 -17.29 -5.13
CA LYS A 247 -17.65 -17.61 -4.80
C LYS A 247 -18.46 -16.34 -4.49
N PHE A 248 -17.89 -15.43 -3.73
CA PHE A 248 -18.51 -14.14 -3.38
C PHE A 248 -18.81 -13.30 -4.62
N LEU A 249 -17.90 -13.25 -5.59
CA LEU A 249 -18.04 -12.51 -6.84
C LEU A 249 -18.89 -13.21 -7.91
N GLY A 250 -19.66 -14.24 -7.54
CA GLY A 250 -20.59 -14.93 -8.46
C GLY A 250 -19.97 -16.05 -9.28
N GLY A 251 -18.83 -16.60 -8.84
CA GLY A 251 -18.22 -17.81 -9.38
C GLY A 251 -17.11 -17.56 -10.40
N LYS A 252 -16.69 -16.31 -10.61
CA LYS A 252 -15.59 -15.95 -11.50
C LYS A 252 -14.68 -14.89 -10.87
N LEU A 253 -13.37 -15.06 -11.00
CA LEU A 253 -12.41 -14.01 -10.66
C LEU A 253 -12.34 -12.92 -11.76
N PRO A 254 -12.23 -11.62 -11.42
CA PRO A 254 -12.22 -10.54 -12.41
C PRO A 254 -10.98 -10.53 -13.32
N ALA A 255 -9.83 -10.90 -12.78
CA ALA A 255 -8.54 -10.88 -13.48
C ALA A 255 -8.14 -12.29 -13.96
N GLU A 256 -7.81 -12.43 -15.23
CA GLU A 256 -7.31 -13.70 -15.82
C GLU A 256 -5.89 -14.05 -15.36
N TYR A 257 -5.12 -13.04 -14.96
CA TYR A 257 -3.81 -13.19 -14.34
C TYR A 257 -3.64 -12.18 -13.23
N TYR A 258 -3.10 -12.60 -12.10
CA TYR A 258 -2.81 -11.70 -10.98
C TYR A 258 -1.54 -12.12 -10.23
N THR A 259 -0.71 -11.16 -9.83
CA THR A 259 0.53 -11.43 -9.10
C THR A 259 0.54 -10.77 -7.72
N PHE A 260 0.59 -11.57 -6.65
CA PHE A 260 0.91 -11.09 -5.32
C PHE A 260 2.44 -11.07 -5.14
N ILE A 261 3.02 -9.89 -4.95
CA ILE A 261 4.46 -9.69 -4.75
C ILE A 261 4.71 -9.34 -3.29
N TYR A 262 5.15 -10.31 -2.50
CA TYR A 262 5.45 -10.10 -1.09
C TYR A 262 6.94 -9.84 -0.87
N ASN A 263 7.26 -8.67 -0.34
CA ASN A 263 8.60 -8.28 0.07
C ASN A 263 8.70 -8.25 1.60
N PHE A 264 9.41 -9.23 2.17
CA PHE A 264 9.79 -9.28 3.58
C PHE A 264 11.26 -8.87 3.69
N SER A 265 11.51 -7.62 4.02
CA SER A 265 12.86 -7.04 4.04
C SER A 265 13.16 -6.34 5.35
N THR A 266 14.45 -6.17 5.62
CA THR A 266 14.95 -5.23 6.61
C THR A 266 15.20 -3.81 6.06
N ASP A 267 15.19 -3.66 4.74
CA ASP A 267 15.32 -2.34 4.11
C ASP A 267 14.01 -1.56 4.25
N GLY A 268 14.10 -0.23 4.36
CA GLY A 268 12.95 0.66 4.55
C GLY A 268 13.21 1.73 5.61
N ASN A 269 12.79 2.96 5.34
CA ASN A 269 13.06 4.14 6.18
C ASN A 269 11.79 4.92 6.54
N SER A 270 10.62 4.56 5.98
CA SER A 270 9.35 5.20 6.31
C SER A 270 8.84 4.76 7.69
N GLY A 271 9.25 3.55 8.11
CA GLY A 271 8.82 2.92 9.36
C GLY A 271 7.40 2.33 9.31
N ASN A 272 6.79 2.25 8.13
CA ASN A 272 5.45 1.70 7.92
C ASN A 272 5.50 0.39 7.14
N TYR A 273 4.43 -0.40 7.26
CA TYR A 273 4.25 -1.65 6.53
C TYR A 273 2.84 -1.68 5.93
N GLY A 274 2.70 -2.37 4.82
CA GLY A 274 1.41 -2.49 4.14
C GLY A 274 1.59 -2.96 2.71
N ALA A 275 0.66 -2.55 1.86
CA ALA A 275 0.66 -2.91 0.46
C ALA A 275 0.13 -1.75 -0.39
N LEU A 276 0.32 -1.89 -1.70
CA LEU A 276 -0.33 -1.08 -2.71
C LEU A 276 -1.02 -2.00 -3.71
N GLU A 277 -2.24 -1.63 -4.07
CA GLU A 277 -3.02 -2.24 -5.11
C GLU A 277 -2.51 -1.86 -6.50
N HIS A 278 -2.64 -2.80 -7.43
CA HIS A 278 -2.47 -2.57 -8.85
C HIS A 278 -3.50 -3.38 -9.65
N ASN A 279 -3.64 -3.10 -10.94
CA ASN A 279 -4.69 -3.72 -11.74
C ASN A 279 -4.57 -5.23 -11.88
N LEU A 280 -3.33 -5.72 -11.96
CA LEU A 280 -3.02 -7.14 -12.16
C LEU A 280 -2.02 -7.64 -11.12
N SER A 281 -1.73 -6.87 -10.08
CA SER A 281 -0.81 -7.26 -9.03
C SER A 281 -1.06 -6.49 -7.76
N SER A 282 -0.35 -6.85 -6.70
CA SER A 282 -0.27 -6.03 -5.49
C SER A 282 1.10 -6.24 -4.89
N PHE A 283 1.72 -5.14 -4.46
CA PHE A 283 3.06 -5.17 -3.90
C PHE A 283 2.99 -4.91 -2.40
N PHE A 284 3.50 -5.85 -1.62
CA PHE A 284 3.44 -5.84 -0.16
C PHE A 284 4.84 -5.60 0.38
N HIS A 285 4.97 -4.72 1.36
CA HIS A 285 6.19 -4.56 2.15
C HIS A 285 5.90 -4.80 3.63
N PHE A 286 6.52 -5.83 4.18
CA PHE A 286 6.35 -6.28 5.56
C PHE A 286 7.72 -6.48 6.21
N PRO A 287 7.81 -6.45 7.55
CA PRO A 287 9.07 -6.73 8.22
C PRO A 287 9.52 -8.14 7.86
N ASP A 288 10.81 -8.34 7.68
CA ASP A 288 11.35 -9.69 7.66
C ASP A 288 11.04 -10.41 9.00
N ILE A 289 10.81 -11.72 8.92
CA ILE A 289 10.33 -12.50 10.05
C ILE A 289 11.05 -13.83 10.18
N PRO A 290 11.33 -14.29 11.42
CA PRO A 290 11.89 -15.61 11.61
C PRO A 290 10.81 -16.69 11.42
N ALA A 291 11.23 -17.93 11.11
CA ALA A 291 10.31 -19.02 10.74
C ALA A 291 9.21 -19.32 11.79
N GLN A 292 9.47 -19.11 13.08
CA GLN A 292 8.49 -19.31 14.15
C GLN A 292 7.32 -18.31 14.13
N ALA A 293 7.48 -17.15 13.50
CA ALA A 293 6.45 -16.12 13.40
C ALA A 293 5.53 -16.30 12.18
N LYS A 294 5.88 -17.23 11.29
CA LYS A 294 5.24 -17.41 9.98
C LYS A 294 3.73 -17.53 10.04
N SER A 295 3.18 -18.36 10.92
CA SER A 295 1.73 -18.58 11.00
C SER A 295 0.96 -17.31 11.37
N TYR A 296 1.52 -16.48 12.25
CA TYR A 296 0.92 -15.19 12.58
C TYR A 296 0.94 -14.26 11.37
N MET A 297 2.10 -14.16 10.69
CA MET A 297 2.24 -13.30 9.52
C MET A 297 1.28 -13.71 8.41
N ILE A 298 1.16 -15.01 8.08
CA ILE A 298 0.21 -15.50 7.07
C ILE A 298 -1.22 -15.07 7.41
N ASN A 299 -1.65 -15.21 8.67
CA ASN A 299 -3.00 -14.78 9.07
C ASN A 299 -3.22 -13.28 8.87
N SER A 300 -2.20 -12.45 9.17
CA SER A 300 -2.24 -11.01 8.92
C SER A 300 -2.34 -10.71 7.42
N LEU A 301 -1.51 -11.37 6.61
CA LEU A 301 -1.48 -11.18 5.16
C LEU A 301 -2.80 -11.51 4.48
N MET A 302 -3.60 -12.45 5.01
CA MET A 302 -4.88 -12.81 4.37
C MET A 302 -5.92 -11.70 4.41
N SER A 303 -5.90 -10.83 5.43
CA SER A 303 -6.77 -9.65 5.45
C SER A 303 -6.33 -8.64 4.39
N THR A 304 -5.06 -8.25 4.41
CA THR A 304 -4.48 -7.31 3.42
C THR A 304 -4.57 -7.86 2.00
N SER A 305 -4.30 -9.14 1.76
CA SER A 305 -4.42 -9.75 0.43
C SER A 305 -5.86 -9.78 -0.07
N SER A 306 -6.84 -9.88 0.83
CA SER A 306 -8.26 -9.77 0.48
C SER A 306 -8.60 -8.34 0.04
N HIS A 307 -8.08 -7.35 0.78
CA HIS A 307 -8.21 -5.93 0.46
C HIS A 307 -7.60 -5.61 -0.91
N GLU A 308 -6.31 -5.90 -1.09
CA GLU A 308 -5.60 -5.61 -2.34
C GLU A 308 -6.24 -6.29 -3.55
N TYR A 309 -6.65 -7.55 -3.40
CA TYR A 309 -7.28 -8.26 -4.51
C TYR A 309 -8.69 -7.72 -4.81
N TYR A 310 -9.44 -7.30 -3.80
CA TYR A 310 -10.77 -6.71 -4.01
C TYR A 310 -10.69 -5.38 -4.75
N HIS A 311 -9.55 -4.69 -4.73
CA HIS A 311 -9.35 -3.51 -5.56
C HIS A 311 -9.53 -3.78 -7.06
N THR A 312 -9.38 -5.02 -7.53
CA THR A 312 -9.74 -5.43 -8.92
C THR A 312 -11.21 -5.17 -9.30
N VAL A 313 -12.09 -5.02 -8.31
CA VAL A 313 -13.49 -4.63 -8.50
C VAL A 313 -13.63 -3.11 -8.49
N THR A 314 -13.08 -2.43 -7.48
CA THR A 314 -13.13 -0.96 -7.31
C THR A 314 -11.83 -0.46 -6.67
N PRO A 315 -11.19 0.62 -7.16
CA PRO A 315 -11.66 1.58 -8.17
C PRO A 315 -11.57 1.10 -9.62
N LEU A 316 -10.94 -0.06 -9.87
CA LEU A 316 -10.55 -0.49 -11.21
C LEU A 316 -11.66 -0.49 -12.27
N ASN A 317 -12.80 -1.08 -11.96
CA ASN A 317 -13.95 -1.11 -12.85
C ASN A 317 -15.02 -0.06 -12.49
N LEU A 318 -14.72 0.82 -11.54
CA LEU A 318 -15.62 1.84 -11.02
C LEU A 318 -14.81 3.01 -10.44
N HIS A 319 -14.53 4.04 -11.24
CA HIS A 319 -13.71 5.17 -10.83
C HIS A 319 -14.26 6.51 -11.36
N SER A 320 -13.87 7.60 -10.71
CA SER A 320 -14.22 8.96 -11.11
C SER A 320 -13.29 9.49 -12.21
N GLU A 321 -13.60 10.66 -12.78
CA GLU A 321 -12.74 11.33 -13.77
C GLU A 321 -11.35 11.65 -13.19
N GLU A 322 -11.28 12.00 -11.90
CA GLU A 322 -10.06 12.30 -11.16
C GLU A 322 -9.10 11.10 -11.08
N ILE A 323 -9.62 9.87 -11.08
CA ILE A 323 -8.82 8.64 -11.05
C ILE A 323 -8.56 8.10 -12.48
N GLY A 324 -9.56 8.19 -13.36
CA GLY A 324 -9.48 7.65 -14.73
C GLY A 324 -8.54 8.42 -15.66
N VAL A 325 -8.37 9.72 -15.44
CA VAL A 325 -7.42 10.58 -16.18
C VAL A 325 -6.49 11.25 -15.17
N PHE A 326 -5.57 10.46 -14.63
CA PHE A 326 -4.71 10.90 -13.55
C PHE A 326 -3.62 11.88 -14.04
N ASP A 327 -3.60 13.09 -13.48
CA ASP A 327 -2.46 14.00 -13.61
C ASP A 327 -1.42 13.66 -12.53
N PHE A 328 -0.35 13.00 -12.95
CA PHE A 328 0.74 12.56 -12.07
C PHE A 328 1.50 13.68 -11.38
N ASN A 329 1.40 14.93 -11.86
CA ASN A 329 2.12 16.08 -11.31
C ASN A 329 1.20 17.13 -10.65
N ASN A 330 -0.11 17.11 -10.94
CA ASN A 330 -1.11 17.93 -10.25
C ASN A 330 -2.32 17.06 -9.85
N PRO A 331 -2.15 16.11 -8.91
CA PRO A 331 -3.21 15.17 -8.56
C PRO A 331 -4.43 15.89 -7.99
N VAL A 332 -5.61 15.46 -8.42
CA VAL A 332 -6.90 15.93 -7.90
C VAL A 332 -7.58 14.77 -7.21
N MET A 333 -8.10 15.02 -6.01
CA MET A 333 -8.77 14.00 -5.22
C MET A 333 -10.26 13.88 -5.53
N SER A 334 -10.73 12.64 -5.61
CA SER A 334 -12.15 12.32 -5.69
C SER A 334 -12.87 12.52 -4.35
N LYS A 335 -14.18 12.78 -4.39
CA LYS A 335 -15.09 12.74 -3.22
C LYS A 335 -15.30 11.35 -2.62
N HIS A 336 -14.88 10.28 -3.30
CA HIS A 336 -15.39 8.93 -3.05
C HIS A 336 -14.37 7.95 -2.48
N LEU A 337 -13.44 8.38 -1.62
CA LEU A 337 -12.55 7.45 -0.91
C LEU A 337 -13.31 6.45 -0.02
N TRP A 338 -14.52 6.80 0.43
CA TRP A 338 -15.41 5.84 1.11
C TRP A 338 -15.80 4.65 0.21
N LEU A 339 -15.83 4.86 -1.12
CA LEU A 339 -16.09 3.81 -2.10
C LEU A 339 -14.79 3.07 -2.45
N TYR A 340 -13.68 3.76 -2.64
CA TYR A 340 -12.45 3.12 -3.11
C TYR A 340 -11.72 2.35 -2.01
N GLU A 341 -11.57 2.95 -0.84
CA GLU A 341 -10.91 2.31 0.31
C GLU A 341 -11.96 1.71 1.24
N GLY A 342 -12.99 2.49 1.60
CA GLY A 342 -13.95 2.06 2.63
C GLY A 342 -14.74 0.81 2.23
N THR A 343 -15.25 0.77 0.99
CA THR A 343 -16.00 -0.40 0.51
C THR A 343 -15.09 -1.61 0.32
N THR A 344 -13.87 -1.40 -0.17
CA THR A 344 -12.86 -2.46 -0.32
C THR A 344 -12.52 -3.06 1.04
N GLU A 345 -12.25 -2.21 2.03
CA GLU A 345 -11.94 -2.61 3.40
C GLU A 345 -13.11 -3.36 4.07
N TYR A 346 -14.36 -2.94 3.82
CA TYR A 346 -15.53 -3.69 4.29
C TYR A 346 -15.59 -5.10 3.67
N PHE A 347 -15.45 -5.19 2.34
CA PHE A 347 -15.54 -6.47 1.64
C PHE A 347 -14.36 -7.39 1.92
N ALA A 348 -13.16 -6.85 2.16
CA ALA A 348 -11.96 -7.61 2.48
C ALA A 348 -12.19 -8.60 3.64
N ASP A 349 -12.74 -8.13 4.76
CA ASP A 349 -13.07 -8.96 5.90
C ASP A 349 -14.43 -9.66 5.75
N TYR A 350 -15.43 -9.01 5.13
CA TYR A 350 -16.76 -9.58 4.96
C TYR A 350 -16.76 -10.84 4.08
N ILE A 351 -15.94 -10.89 3.02
CA ILE A 351 -15.73 -12.09 2.20
C ILE A 351 -15.28 -13.26 3.07
N ARG A 352 -14.26 -13.03 3.91
CA ARG A 352 -13.70 -14.05 4.80
C ARG A 352 -14.74 -14.53 5.81
N TYR A 353 -15.52 -13.62 6.38
CA TYR A 353 -16.61 -13.97 7.31
C TYR A 353 -17.72 -14.79 6.63
N ARG A 354 -18.22 -14.30 5.51
CA ARG A 354 -19.35 -14.90 4.77
C ARG A 354 -19.01 -16.28 4.25
N GLU A 355 -17.80 -16.46 3.74
CA GLU A 355 -17.34 -17.73 3.17
C GLU A 355 -16.70 -18.68 4.21
N GLY A 356 -16.74 -18.30 5.50
CA GLY A 356 -16.39 -19.20 6.60
C GLY A 356 -14.90 -19.27 6.94
N LEU A 357 -14.07 -18.41 6.37
CA LEU A 357 -12.64 -18.26 6.71
C LEU A 357 -12.42 -17.45 8.00
N MET A 358 -13.42 -16.67 8.40
CA MET A 358 -13.44 -15.90 9.64
C MET A 358 -14.73 -16.22 10.41
N ASP A 359 -14.60 -16.53 11.70
CA ASP A 359 -15.78 -16.75 12.55
C ASP A 359 -16.49 -15.43 12.89
N GLN A 360 -17.73 -15.53 13.38
CA GLN A 360 -18.56 -14.35 13.66
C GLN A 360 -17.99 -13.47 14.76
N LYS A 361 -17.38 -14.06 15.80
CA LYS A 361 -16.81 -13.28 16.90
C LYS A 361 -15.62 -12.47 16.40
N SER A 362 -14.74 -13.10 15.64
CA SER A 362 -13.57 -12.46 15.04
C SER A 362 -13.99 -11.33 14.09
N TYR A 363 -15.02 -11.53 13.27
CA TYR A 363 -15.54 -10.48 12.39
C TYR A 363 -16.19 -9.32 13.14
N LEU A 364 -17.05 -9.59 14.14
CA LEU A 364 -17.64 -8.51 14.95
C LEU A 364 -16.57 -7.75 15.73
N ASN A 365 -15.50 -8.41 16.17
CA ASN A 365 -14.35 -7.74 16.77
C ASN A 365 -13.66 -6.78 15.77
N SER A 366 -13.49 -7.16 14.49
CA SER A 366 -12.86 -6.25 13.52
C SER A 366 -13.75 -5.04 13.23
N ILE A 367 -15.07 -5.21 13.15
CA ILE A 367 -16.03 -4.09 13.06
C ILE A 367 -15.96 -3.21 14.31
N GLN A 368 -15.89 -3.81 15.50
CA GLN A 368 -15.74 -3.07 16.75
C GLN A 368 -14.44 -2.24 16.78
N GLU A 369 -13.33 -2.80 16.33
CA GLU A 369 -12.06 -2.09 16.21
C GLU A 369 -12.17 -0.87 15.28
N LYS A 370 -12.89 -1.01 14.16
CA LYS A 370 -13.16 0.11 13.24
C LYS A 370 -14.05 1.18 13.85
N ILE A 371 -15.08 0.78 14.61
CA ILE A 371 -15.93 1.73 15.36
C ILE A 371 -15.06 2.53 16.33
N ASN A 372 -14.30 1.87 17.19
CA ASN A 372 -13.47 2.56 18.18
C ASN A 372 -12.34 3.37 17.51
N GLY A 373 -11.73 2.85 16.44
CA GLY A 373 -10.69 3.54 15.66
C GLY A 373 -11.19 4.83 15.00
N SER A 374 -12.42 4.83 14.48
CA SER A 374 -13.03 6.01 13.84
C SER A 374 -13.19 7.21 14.79
N MET A 375 -13.20 6.97 16.11
CA MET A 375 -13.39 8.02 17.13
C MET A 375 -12.16 8.88 17.36
N ASN A 376 -11.01 8.45 16.85
CA ASN A 376 -9.79 9.24 16.87
C ASN A 376 -9.79 10.34 15.79
N TYR A 377 -10.83 10.40 14.95
CA TYR A 377 -10.97 11.36 13.85
C TYR A 377 -12.17 12.29 14.06
N ASN A 378 -12.23 13.36 13.26
CA ASN A 378 -13.33 14.32 13.31
C ASN A 378 -14.60 13.75 12.66
N ASP A 379 -15.52 13.25 13.49
CA ASP A 379 -16.75 12.61 13.01
C ASP A 379 -17.76 13.59 12.37
N SER A 380 -17.62 14.90 12.60
CA SER A 380 -18.46 15.94 11.99
C SER A 380 -17.93 16.46 10.65
N LEU A 381 -16.76 15.99 10.20
CA LEU A 381 -16.25 16.28 8.86
C LEU A 381 -16.97 15.41 7.84
N PRO A 382 -17.67 15.99 6.84
CA PRO A 382 -18.22 15.20 5.75
C PRO A 382 -17.14 14.39 5.05
N PHE A 383 -17.43 13.12 4.79
CA PHE A 383 -16.48 12.18 4.21
C PHE A 383 -16.05 12.58 2.80
N THR A 384 -16.96 13.16 2.01
CA THR A 384 -16.68 13.69 0.67
C THR A 384 -15.73 14.88 0.70
N VAL A 385 -15.83 15.72 1.73
CA VAL A 385 -14.94 16.88 1.95
C VAL A 385 -13.58 16.40 2.43
N MET A 386 -13.54 15.47 3.38
CA MET A 386 -12.30 14.82 3.83
C MET A 386 -11.55 14.21 2.64
N SER A 387 -12.27 13.45 1.81
CA SER A 387 -11.71 12.78 0.63
C SER A 387 -11.04 13.77 -0.32
N LYS A 388 -11.68 14.92 -0.59
CA LYS A 388 -11.12 15.97 -1.44
C LYS A 388 -9.86 16.64 -0.90
N GLY A 389 -9.74 16.78 0.41
CA GLY A 389 -8.57 17.39 1.07
C GLY A 389 -7.60 16.38 1.67
N ALA A 390 -7.69 15.10 1.29
CA ALA A 390 -6.88 14.04 1.88
C ALA A 390 -5.37 14.17 1.55
N LEU A 391 -5.01 14.92 0.50
CA LEU A 391 -3.60 15.20 0.16
C LEU A 391 -3.01 16.39 0.94
N ASP A 392 -3.84 17.22 1.56
CA ASP A 392 -3.41 18.48 2.15
C ASP A 392 -4.13 18.80 3.47
N GLN A 393 -5.27 19.48 3.41
CA GLN A 393 -5.99 20.06 4.54
C GLN A 393 -6.43 18.99 5.57
N TYR A 394 -6.66 17.77 5.11
CA TYR A 394 -7.19 16.65 5.89
C TYR A 394 -6.31 15.40 5.79
N GLU A 395 -5.00 15.55 5.53
CA GLU A 395 -4.02 14.43 5.52
C GLU A 395 -4.11 13.61 6.82
N ASP A 396 -4.25 14.26 7.97
CA ASP A 396 -4.35 13.60 9.28
C ASP A 396 -5.68 12.85 9.51
N GLN A 397 -6.68 13.07 8.64
CA GLN A 397 -7.96 12.36 8.66
C GLN A 397 -8.00 11.18 7.69
N TYR A 398 -7.02 11.06 6.78
CA TYR A 398 -7.03 10.10 5.68
C TYR A 398 -7.29 8.66 6.16
N LEU A 399 -6.59 8.20 7.20
CA LEU A 399 -6.70 6.82 7.69
C LEU A 399 -8.12 6.45 8.19
N ASN A 400 -9.02 7.41 8.35
CA ASN A 400 -10.43 7.14 8.65
C ASN A 400 -11.17 6.47 7.47
N VAL A 401 -10.61 6.48 6.25
CA VAL A 401 -11.12 5.70 5.10
C VAL A 401 -11.23 4.21 5.41
N TYR A 402 -10.26 3.63 6.15
CA TYR A 402 -10.27 2.23 6.55
C TYR A 402 -11.14 1.95 7.79
N MET A 403 -11.45 3.00 8.56
CA MET A 403 -12.28 2.93 9.76
C MET A 403 -13.73 3.23 9.42
N LYS A 404 -14.14 4.51 9.45
CA LYS A 404 -15.52 4.92 9.15
C LYS A 404 -15.93 4.59 7.71
N GLY A 405 -15.01 4.54 6.74
CA GLY A 405 -15.34 4.11 5.37
C GLY A 405 -15.84 2.66 5.28
N ALA A 406 -15.21 1.73 6.00
CA ALA A 406 -15.69 0.35 6.08
C ALA A 406 -17.04 0.24 6.81
N LEU A 407 -17.27 1.07 7.82
CA LEU A 407 -18.57 1.14 8.51
C LEU A 407 -19.67 1.72 7.61
N ILE A 408 -19.34 2.66 6.72
CA ILE A 408 -20.25 3.12 5.65
C ILE A 408 -20.64 1.92 4.76
N GLY A 409 -19.66 1.12 4.32
CA GLY A 409 -19.92 -0.09 3.52
C GLY A 409 -20.87 -1.08 4.20
N MET A 410 -20.65 -1.36 5.49
CA MET A 410 -21.55 -2.22 6.29
C MET A 410 -22.96 -1.65 6.41
N CYS A 411 -23.09 -0.33 6.64
CA CYS A 411 -24.40 0.31 6.73
C CYS A 411 -25.17 0.22 5.41
N LEU A 412 -24.49 0.47 4.28
CA LEU A 412 -25.07 0.36 2.95
C LEU A 412 -25.58 -1.06 2.69
N ASP A 413 -24.80 -2.09 3.04
CA ASP A 413 -25.22 -3.49 2.87
C ASP A 413 -26.46 -3.83 3.70
N ILE A 414 -26.52 -3.39 4.95
CA ILE A 414 -27.70 -3.61 5.80
C ILE A 414 -28.93 -2.87 5.27
N ILE A 415 -28.78 -1.61 4.84
CA ILE A 415 -29.89 -0.80 4.31
C ILE A 415 -30.40 -1.40 3.00
N ILE A 416 -29.52 -1.78 2.08
CA ILE A 416 -29.89 -2.39 0.79
C ILE A 416 -30.63 -3.72 1.02
N ARG A 417 -30.18 -4.54 1.97
CA ARG A 417 -30.84 -5.79 2.31
C ARG A 417 -32.20 -5.56 2.97
N GLU A 418 -32.33 -4.58 3.86
CA GLU A 418 -33.62 -4.21 4.45
C GLU A 418 -34.62 -3.80 3.37
N GLU A 419 -34.25 -2.83 2.53
CA GLU A 419 -35.15 -2.26 1.52
C GLU A 419 -35.52 -3.26 0.42
N SER A 420 -34.64 -4.22 0.12
CA SER A 420 -34.90 -5.29 -0.85
C SER A 420 -35.58 -6.54 -0.27
N GLY A 421 -35.76 -6.62 1.06
CA GLY A 421 -36.13 -7.88 1.72
C GLY A 421 -35.07 -8.99 1.53
N GLY A 422 -33.82 -8.59 1.27
CA GLY A 422 -32.63 -9.41 1.08
C GLY A 422 -32.46 -10.02 -0.31
N THR A 423 -33.19 -9.55 -1.32
CA THR A 423 -32.98 -9.96 -2.72
C THR A 423 -31.88 -9.17 -3.42
N MET A 424 -31.36 -8.13 -2.78
CA MET A 424 -30.23 -7.34 -3.26
C MET A 424 -29.25 -7.11 -2.10
N GLU A 425 -27.97 -7.11 -2.42
CA GLU A 425 -26.87 -6.90 -1.49
C GLU A 425 -26.01 -5.71 -1.94
N TYR A 426 -25.14 -5.21 -1.08
CA TYR A 426 -24.25 -4.11 -1.50
C TYR A 426 -23.35 -4.50 -2.68
N GLN A 427 -22.90 -5.76 -2.74
CA GLN A 427 -22.13 -6.27 -3.88
C GLN A 427 -22.90 -6.16 -5.21
N ASP A 428 -24.22 -6.34 -5.20
CA ASP A 428 -25.04 -6.19 -6.42
C ASP A 428 -25.06 -4.75 -6.91
N LEU A 429 -25.08 -3.78 -5.99
CA LEU A 429 -24.97 -2.36 -6.34
C LEU A 429 -23.61 -2.07 -6.99
N ILE A 430 -22.52 -2.55 -6.38
CA ILE A 430 -21.17 -2.42 -6.95
C ILE A 430 -21.12 -3.04 -8.35
N ASN A 431 -21.63 -4.26 -8.53
CA ASN A 431 -21.69 -4.92 -9.83
C ASN A 431 -22.49 -4.11 -10.88
N ARG A 432 -23.61 -3.48 -10.49
CA ARG A 432 -24.41 -2.63 -11.39
C ARG A 432 -23.66 -1.36 -11.78
N LEU A 433 -22.98 -0.72 -10.84
CA LEU A 433 -22.16 0.46 -11.09
C LEU A 433 -20.97 0.11 -11.99
N SER A 434 -20.24 -0.97 -11.68
CA SER A 434 -19.14 -1.47 -12.51
C SER A 434 -19.61 -1.88 -13.91
N ALA A 435 -20.84 -2.38 -14.08
CA ALA A 435 -21.39 -2.66 -15.40
C ALA A 435 -21.76 -1.39 -16.20
N LYS A 436 -22.16 -0.31 -15.53
CA LYS A 436 -22.47 0.99 -16.18
C LYS A 436 -21.21 1.74 -16.60
N TYR A 437 -20.19 1.71 -15.76
CA TYR A 437 -18.95 2.47 -15.89
C TYR A 437 -17.83 1.62 -16.48
N GLY A 438 -17.42 0.57 -15.77
CA GLY A 438 -16.35 -0.30 -16.21
C GLY A 438 -15.01 0.43 -16.29
N LYS A 439 -13.99 -0.24 -16.81
CA LYS A 439 -12.61 0.26 -16.82
C LYS A 439 -12.35 1.50 -17.69
N ASP A 440 -13.20 1.79 -18.68
CA ASP A 440 -12.93 2.81 -19.72
C ASP A 440 -13.83 4.04 -19.63
N LYS A 441 -14.79 4.07 -18.70
CA LYS A 441 -15.76 5.16 -18.59
C LYS A 441 -15.83 5.65 -17.15
N PRO A 442 -15.12 6.73 -16.80
CA PRO A 442 -15.21 7.32 -15.48
C PRO A 442 -16.61 7.91 -15.24
N PHE A 443 -16.97 8.02 -13.97
CA PHE A 443 -18.12 8.81 -13.53
C PHE A 443 -17.69 10.20 -13.07
N LYS A 444 -18.64 11.14 -13.02
CA LYS A 444 -18.42 12.44 -12.38
C LYS A 444 -18.75 12.33 -10.90
N ASP A 445 -17.87 12.84 -10.05
CA ASP A 445 -18.05 12.82 -8.60
C ASP A 445 -19.47 13.27 -8.17
N ASP A 446 -19.97 14.37 -8.74
CA ASP A 446 -21.29 14.92 -8.37
C ASP A 446 -22.49 14.06 -8.84
N ASP A 447 -22.29 13.16 -9.80
CA ASP A 447 -23.36 12.33 -10.38
C ASP A 447 -23.51 10.97 -9.67
N LEU A 448 -22.48 10.48 -8.97
CA LEU A 448 -22.44 9.11 -8.45
C LEU A 448 -23.64 8.78 -7.55
N PHE A 449 -24.02 9.70 -6.64
CA PHE A 449 -25.11 9.42 -5.69
C PHE A 449 -26.47 9.34 -6.38
N ASN A 450 -26.69 10.07 -7.48
CA ASN A 450 -27.93 9.96 -8.28
C ASN A 450 -28.01 8.58 -8.94
N ASP A 451 -26.87 8.06 -9.40
CA ASP A 451 -26.81 6.74 -9.99
C ASP A 451 -27.03 5.63 -8.97
N ILE A 452 -26.41 5.76 -7.80
CA ILE A 452 -26.64 4.84 -6.69
C ILE A 452 -28.13 4.77 -6.37
N GLU A 453 -28.82 5.91 -6.27
CA GLU A 453 -30.26 5.95 -6.05
C GLU A 453 -31.03 5.17 -7.13
N SER A 454 -30.74 5.47 -8.40
CA SER A 454 -31.42 4.86 -9.56
C SER A 454 -31.22 3.33 -9.65
N MET A 455 -30.13 2.82 -9.07
CA MET A 455 -29.75 1.41 -9.11
C MET A 455 -30.01 0.66 -7.81
N SER A 456 -30.40 1.35 -6.74
CA SER A 456 -30.71 0.76 -5.44
C SER A 456 -32.04 1.31 -4.91
N PHE A 457 -32.01 2.20 -3.91
CA PHE A 457 -33.18 2.70 -3.20
C PHE A 457 -33.00 4.16 -2.76
N PRO A 458 -34.07 4.97 -2.69
CA PRO A 458 -34.03 6.33 -2.15
C PRO A 458 -33.41 6.44 -0.75
N LYS A 459 -33.60 5.43 0.10
CA LYS A 459 -33.04 5.41 1.46
C LYS A 459 -31.51 5.23 1.49
N VAL A 460 -30.94 4.61 0.46
CA VAL A 460 -29.48 4.55 0.27
C VAL A 460 -28.95 5.94 -0.03
N ARG A 461 -29.64 6.68 -0.90
CA ARG A 461 -29.32 8.07 -1.21
C ARG A 461 -29.42 8.97 0.02
N GLU A 462 -30.51 8.85 0.78
CA GLU A 462 -30.71 9.59 2.03
C GLU A 462 -29.57 9.35 3.03
N PHE A 463 -29.13 8.09 3.17
CA PHE A 463 -27.99 7.75 4.02
C PHE A 463 -26.70 8.42 3.53
N LEU A 464 -26.41 8.37 2.23
CA LEU A 464 -25.21 8.98 1.65
C LEU A 464 -25.21 10.50 1.83
N ASP A 465 -26.33 11.18 1.54
CA ASP A 465 -26.45 12.63 1.73
C ASP A 465 -26.28 13.03 3.21
N THR A 466 -26.85 12.25 4.13
CA THR A 466 -26.87 12.62 5.55
C THR A 466 -25.54 12.34 6.24
N TYR A 467 -24.93 11.18 5.98
CA TYR A 467 -23.82 10.67 6.79
C TYR A 467 -22.48 10.58 6.05
N VAL A 468 -22.49 10.68 4.72
CA VAL A 468 -21.27 10.64 3.90
C VAL A 468 -20.94 12.04 3.35
N ASP A 469 -21.92 12.72 2.74
CA ASP A 469 -21.78 14.12 2.30
C ASP A 469 -22.19 15.14 3.39
N GLY A 470 -22.89 14.67 4.41
CA GLY A 470 -23.31 15.47 5.57
C GLY A 470 -22.39 15.30 6.79
N PRO A 471 -22.47 16.22 7.76
CA PRO A 471 -21.64 16.21 8.97
C PRO A 471 -22.23 15.32 10.10
N ASN A 472 -23.29 14.56 9.82
CA ASN A 472 -23.98 13.80 10.84
C ASN A 472 -23.22 12.51 11.18
N ARG A 473 -23.23 12.17 12.47
CA ARG A 473 -22.73 10.90 12.97
C ARG A 473 -23.65 9.76 12.54
N ILE A 474 -23.07 8.65 12.07
CA ILE A 474 -23.82 7.46 11.68
C ILE A 474 -24.49 6.82 12.92
N PRO A 475 -25.81 6.54 12.90
CA PRO A 475 -26.51 5.87 14.00
C PRO A 475 -26.29 4.34 13.93
N TYR A 476 -25.08 3.91 14.30
CA TYR A 476 -24.69 2.49 14.22
C TYR A 476 -25.61 1.56 15.02
N ASP A 477 -26.10 1.99 16.17
CA ASP A 477 -27.04 1.25 17.01
C ASP A 477 -28.37 0.99 16.30
N GLU A 478 -28.91 1.98 15.59
CA GLU A 478 -30.14 1.83 14.83
C GLU A 478 -29.94 0.93 13.61
N ILE A 479 -28.86 1.13 12.85
CA ILE A 479 -28.61 0.40 11.59
C ILE A 479 -28.21 -1.04 11.90
N PHE A 480 -27.22 -1.27 12.76
CA PHE A 480 -26.76 -2.61 13.11
C PHE A 480 -27.83 -3.37 13.91
N GLY A 481 -28.68 -2.65 14.66
CA GLY A 481 -29.88 -3.18 15.28
C GLY A 481 -30.81 -3.91 14.32
N LYS A 482 -30.85 -3.56 13.03
CA LYS A 482 -31.70 -4.22 12.02
C LYS A 482 -31.33 -5.68 11.79
N ILE A 483 -30.06 -6.03 11.96
CA ILE A 483 -29.57 -7.42 11.91
C ILE A 483 -29.39 -8.03 13.30
N GLY A 484 -30.00 -7.42 14.33
CA GLY A 484 -29.96 -7.94 15.69
C GLY A 484 -28.59 -7.82 16.35
N LEU A 485 -27.75 -6.88 15.91
CA LEU A 485 -26.54 -6.52 16.65
C LEU A 485 -26.87 -5.43 17.67
N VAL A 486 -26.18 -5.48 18.81
CA VAL A 486 -26.30 -4.51 19.89
C VAL A 486 -24.95 -3.85 20.07
N LEU A 487 -24.95 -2.53 20.01
CA LEU A 487 -23.79 -1.70 20.28
C LEU A 487 -23.91 -1.13 21.69
N LYS A 488 -23.07 -1.59 22.60
CA LYS A 488 -23.07 -1.14 23.99
C LYS A 488 -21.86 -0.25 24.22
N LYS A 489 -22.10 0.95 24.75
CA LYS A 489 -21.00 1.82 25.18
C LYS A 489 -20.56 1.40 26.58
N ASP A 490 -19.38 0.81 26.69
CA ASP A 490 -18.78 0.45 27.96
C ASP A 490 -17.72 1.44 28.37
N THR A 491 -17.82 1.92 29.61
CA THR A 491 -16.88 2.86 30.19
C THR A 491 -16.09 2.13 31.26
N TYR A 492 -14.77 2.25 31.21
CA TYR A 492 -13.87 1.61 32.16
C TYR A 492 -12.64 2.47 32.39
N ASP A 493 -12.10 2.34 33.59
CA ASP A 493 -10.83 2.98 33.93
C ASP A 493 -9.69 2.13 33.36
N VAL A 494 -8.79 2.78 32.62
CA VAL A 494 -7.56 2.17 32.12
C VAL A 494 -6.36 2.89 32.69
N ILE A 495 -5.26 2.16 32.75
CA ILE A 495 -3.95 2.77 32.92
C ILE A 495 -3.45 3.14 31.54
N ASP A 496 -2.97 4.37 31.39
CA ASP A 496 -2.37 4.82 30.14
C ASP A 496 -0.95 4.26 30.01
N LEU A 497 -0.79 3.17 29.27
CA LEU A 497 0.51 2.56 28.98
C LEU A 497 1.15 3.14 27.70
N GLY A 498 0.65 4.26 27.18
CA GLY A 498 1.28 4.95 26.06
C GLY A 498 0.62 4.74 24.71
N GLY A 499 -0.71 4.81 24.63
CA GLY A 499 -1.43 4.73 23.35
C GLY A 499 -1.03 5.79 22.31
N THR A 500 -0.21 6.77 22.68
CA THR A 500 0.36 7.82 21.82
C THR A 500 1.85 7.66 21.53
N VAL A 501 2.50 6.61 22.05
CA VAL A 501 3.92 6.33 21.84
C VAL A 501 4.13 5.81 20.42
N GLN A 502 5.08 6.40 19.70
CA GLN A 502 5.48 5.89 18.39
C GLN A 502 6.41 4.69 18.61
N ILE A 503 5.93 3.53 18.22
CA ILE A 503 6.67 2.27 18.29
C ILE A 503 7.19 1.93 16.89
N GLY A 504 8.50 1.79 16.77
CA GLY A 504 9.17 1.18 15.62
C GLY A 504 9.47 -0.30 15.85
N PHE A 505 10.14 -0.90 14.87
CA PHE A 505 10.58 -2.28 14.93
C PHE A 505 12.09 -2.34 14.66
N ASN A 506 12.86 -2.89 15.59
CA ASN A 506 14.25 -3.24 15.34
C ASN A 506 14.28 -4.63 14.71
N GLN A 507 14.69 -4.70 13.45
CA GLN A 507 14.71 -5.94 12.68
C GLN A 507 15.93 -6.81 12.97
N ASP A 508 17.05 -6.27 13.48
CA ASP A 508 18.25 -7.05 13.83
C ASP A 508 17.94 -8.12 14.87
N ASN A 509 16.99 -7.82 15.76
CA ASN A 509 16.62 -8.65 16.90
C ASN A 509 15.11 -8.87 17.04
N TYR A 510 14.33 -8.38 16.07
CA TYR A 510 12.87 -8.47 16.00
C TYR A 510 12.13 -7.92 17.24
N ARG A 511 12.66 -6.87 17.88
CA ARG A 511 12.04 -6.21 19.04
C ARG A 511 11.33 -4.92 18.67
N LEU A 512 10.27 -4.59 19.40
CA LEU A 512 9.62 -3.29 19.31
C LEU A 512 10.49 -2.22 19.96
N LYS A 513 10.67 -1.09 19.28
CA LYS A 513 11.54 0.02 19.71
C LYS A 513 10.72 1.28 19.93
N ILE A 514 11.04 2.04 20.97
CA ILE A 514 10.42 3.34 21.22
C ILE A 514 11.07 4.38 20.30
N ASN A 515 10.38 4.79 19.24
CA ASN A 515 10.87 5.79 18.28
C ASN A 515 10.65 7.21 18.81
N ASP A 516 9.48 7.45 19.38
CA ASP A 516 9.15 8.70 20.05
C ASP A 516 8.16 8.44 21.18
N LEU A 517 8.31 9.20 22.26
CA LEU A 517 7.37 9.16 23.38
C LEU A 517 6.23 10.17 23.20
N ASN A 518 6.21 10.97 22.11
CA ASN A 518 5.21 12.00 21.77
C ASN A 518 4.58 12.59 23.03
N ASN A 519 5.45 13.26 23.79
CA ASN A 519 5.18 13.55 25.18
C ASN A 519 4.35 14.83 25.29
N THR A 520 3.12 14.72 25.78
CA THR A 520 2.61 15.66 26.79
C THR A 520 1.63 14.92 27.71
N ASP A 521 1.99 14.81 29.00
CA ASP A 521 1.18 14.38 30.15
C ASP A 521 0.99 12.87 30.49
N ASN A 522 1.70 11.91 29.86
CA ASN A 522 1.70 10.53 30.39
C ASN A 522 2.65 10.39 31.60
N LYS A 523 2.10 10.68 32.79
CA LYS A 523 2.80 10.61 34.07
C LYS A 523 3.32 9.21 34.38
N PHE A 524 2.56 8.16 34.06
CA PHE A 524 2.95 6.78 34.35
C PHE A 524 4.19 6.36 33.56
N LEU A 525 4.23 6.62 32.24
CA LEU A 525 5.41 6.32 31.43
C LEU A 525 6.65 7.13 31.85
N THR A 526 6.44 8.39 32.24
CA THR A 526 7.51 9.23 32.78
C THR A 526 8.07 8.64 34.09
N GLU A 527 7.21 8.21 35.01
CA GLU A 527 7.60 7.56 36.27
C GLU A 527 8.25 6.19 36.04
N LEU A 528 7.81 5.44 35.02
CA LEU A 528 8.41 4.17 34.61
C LEU A 528 9.85 4.36 34.12
N GLY A 529 10.16 5.53 33.56
CA GLY A 529 11.51 5.89 33.11
C GLY A 529 11.87 5.24 31.76
N ILE A 530 10.86 4.97 30.93
CA ILE A 530 11.05 4.56 29.53
C ILE A 530 11.67 5.71 28.74
N MET A 531 12.53 5.39 27.78
CA MET A 531 13.29 6.36 26.99
C MET A 531 13.15 6.07 25.49
N LYS A 532 13.28 7.13 24.69
CA LYS A 532 13.48 6.98 23.24
C LYS A 532 14.69 6.07 22.98
N GLY A 533 14.51 5.10 22.08
CA GLY A 533 15.50 4.09 21.74
C GLY A 533 15.45 2.82 22.59
N ASP A 534 14.64 2.77 23.66
CA ASP A 534 14.41 1.53 24.40
C ASP A 534 13.76 0.47 23.50
N GLU A 535 14.21 -0.77 23.63
CA GLU A 535 13.62 -1.93 22.98
C GLU A 535 12.87 -2.80 23.99
N LEU A 536 11.61 -3.11 23.70
CA LEU A 536 10.71 -3.82 24.59
C LEU A 536 11.06 -5.31 24.66
N ILE A 537 11.27 -5.83 25.87
CA ILE A 537 11.60 -7.25 26.10
C ILE A 537 10.43 -7.98 26.76
N SER A 538 9.92 -7.46 27.89
CA SER A 538 8.79 -8.08 28.59
C SER A 538 8.02 -7.08 29.42
N PHE A 539 6.73 -7.34 29.62
CA PHE A 539 5.85 -6.58 30.50
C PHE A 539 5.22 -7.52 31.54
N ASN A 540 5.45 -7.23 32.83
CA ASN A 540 5.05 -8.08 33.96
C ASN A 540 5.45 -9.55 33.78
N GLY A 541 6.65 -9.79 33.23
CA GLY A 541 7.18 -11.13 32.98
C GLY A 541 6.66 -11.81 31.71
N ASN A 542 5.70 -11.22 30.99
CA ASN A 542 5.26 -11.72 29.68
C ASN A 542 6.17 -11.17 28.58
N PRO A 543 6.81 -12.03 27.76
CA PRO A 543 7.63 -11.58 26.64
C PRO A 543 6.82 -10.72 25.67
N ILE A 544 7.41 -9.60 25.24
CA ILE A 544 6.86 -8.73 24.21
C ILE A 544 7.53 -9.08 22.89
N THR A 545 6.70 -9.25 21.87
CA THR A 545 7.10 -9.43 20.47
C THR A 545 6.22 -8.52 19.61
N PHE A 546 6.64 -8.25 18.39
CA PHE A 546 5.80 -7.54 17.42
C PHE A 546 4.39 -8.16 17.29
N PHE A 547 4.30 -9.48 17.40
CA PHE A 547 3.07 -10.25 17.16
C PHE A 547 2.08 -10.27 18.34
N ASN A 548 2.56 -10.07 19.58
CA ASN A 548 1.72 -10.18 20.77
C ASN A 548 1.63 -8.89 21.60
N ALA A 549 2.30 -7.81 21.19
CA ALA A 549 2.35 -6.58 21.97
C ALA A 549 0.96 -6.00 22.26
N LYS A 550 0.07 -5.98 21.25
CA LYS A 550 -1.32 -5.52 21.43
C LYS A 550 -2.04 -6.28 22.55
N ASP A 551 -1.89 -7.60 22.58
CA ASP A 551 -2.52 -8.45 23.61
C ASP A 551 -1.87 -8.25 24.98
N VAL A 552 -0.54 -8.19 25.04
CA VAL A 552 0.23 -8.01 26.28
C VAL A 552 -0.12 -6.68 26.95
N PHE A 553 -0.05 -5.57 26.19
CA PHE A 553 -0.36 -4.25 26.72
C PHE A 553 -1.86 -4.05 26.93
N GLY A 554 -2.71 -4.44 25.98
CA GLY A 554 -4.16 -4.29 26.09
C GLY A 554 -4.75 -5.05 27.28
N SER A 555 -4.24 -6.25 27.57
CA SER A 555 -4.62 -6.99 28.77
C SER A 555 -4.19 -6.27 30.05
N ALA A 556 -2.99 -5.71 30.07
CA ALA A 556 -2.46 -4.98 31.21
C ALA A 556 -3.23 -3.68 31.47
N GLU A 557 -3.50 -2.87 30.44
CA GLU A 557 -4.26 -1.60 30.55
C GLU A 557 -5.64 -1.82 31.20
N LYS A 558 -6.30 -2.94 30.87
CA LYS A 558 -7.65 -3.27 31.35
C LYS A 558 -7.68 -3.92 32.74
N GLN A 559 -6.59 -4.56 33.17
CA GLN A 559 -6.58 -5.35 34.41
C GLN A 559 -5.93 -4.65 35.59
N ALA A 560 -4.91 -3.82 35.35
CA ALA A 560 -4.16 -3.19 36.42
C ALA A 560 -4.94 -2.01 37.05
N LYS A 561 -4.63 -1.74 38.32
CA LYS A 561 -5.35 -0.78 39.17
C LYS A 561 -4.39 0.20 39.83
N ILE A 562 -4.93 1.34 40.30
CA ILE A 562 -4.16 2.29 41.13
C ILE A 562 -3.52 1.54 42.30
N GLY A 563 -2.20 1.74 42.47
CA GLY A 563 -1.38 1.09 43.47
C GLY A 563 -0.67 -0.19 43.00
N ASP A 564 -1.05 -0.76 41.86
CA ASP A 564 -0.32 -1.89 41.29
C ASP A 564 1.08 -1.47 40.87
N LYS A 565 2.05 -2.34 41.11
CA LYS A 565 3.42 -2.16 40.64
C LYS A 565 3.59 -2.91 39.33
N LEU A 566 3.90 -2.18 38.27
CA LEU A 566 4.11 -2.73 36.93
C LEU A 566 5.61 -2.73 36.61
N GLU A 567 6.08 -3.81 36.00
CA GLU A 567 7.47 -4.00 35.57
C GLU A 567 7.52 -4.06 34.04
N LEU A 568 8.37 -3.22 33.44
CA LEU A 568 8.75 -3.32 32.04
C LEU A 568 10.25 -3.61 31.97
N VAL A 569 10.63 -4.64 31.23
CA VAL A 569 12.03 -4.93 30.91
C VAL A 569 12.31 -4.39 29.52
N VAL A 570 13.33 -3.54 29.42
CA VAL A 570 13.79 -2.97 28.14
C VAL A 570 15.26 -3.28 27.91
N ALA A 571 15.65 -3.42 26.66
CA ALA A 571 17.03 -3.29 26.22
C ALA A 571 17.31 -1.80 25.97
N ARG A 572 18.33 -1.27 26.65
CA ARG A 572 18.79 0.12 26.52
C ARG A 572 20.25 0.16 26.08
N TYR A 573 20.54 1.10 25.17
CA TYR A 573 21.86 1.28 24.56
C TYR A 573 22.41 2.66 24.92
N ASP A 574 23.57 2.71 25.58
CA ASP A 574 24.26 3.97 25.90
C ASP A 574 25.20 4.35 24.74
N ASN A 575 24.78 5.27 23.85
CA ASN A 575 25.63 5.84 22.78
C ASN A 575 26.56 4.83 22.08
N SER A 576 25.97 3.79 21.45
CA SER A 576 26.66 2.69 20.77
C SER A 576 27.36 1.66 21.68
N GLY A 577 27.12 1.70 22.99
CA GLY A 577 27.57 0.68 23.95
C GLY A 577 26.77 -0.64 23.85
N PRO A 578 27.23 -1.70 24.55
CA PRO A 578 26.55 -3.00 24.56
C PRO A 578 25.14 -2.90 25.17
N GLU A 579 24.23 -3.76 24.71
CA GLU A 579 22.88 -3.89 25.25
C GLU A 579 22.91 -4.04 26.77
N LYS A 580 22.12 -3.22 27.48
CA LYS A 580 21.84 -3.39 28.90
C LYS A 580 20.36 -3.65 29.09
N GLN A 581 20.03 -4.78 29.71
CA GLN A 581 18.66 -5.02 30.15
C GLN A 581 18.39 -4.21 31.42
N VAL A 582 17.41 -3.31 31.33
CA VAL A 582 16.99 -2.43 32.41
C VAL A 582 15.60 -2.84 32.86
N LYS A 583 15.44 -3.07 34.17
CA LYS A 583 14.13 -3.31 34.79
C LYS A 583 13.53 -1.99 35.24
N LEU A 584 12.54 -1.53 34.50
CA LEU A 584 11.75 -0.34 34.79
C LEU A 584 10.56 -0.71 35.65
N ASN A 585 10.30 0.08 36.69
CA ASN A 585 9.23 -0.18 37.63
C ASN A 585 8.51 1.12 37.98
N ALA A 586 7.20 1.15 37.84
CA ALA A 586 6.37 2.24 38.31
C ALA A 586 5.17 1.70 39.08
N VAL A 587 4.68 2.51 40.02
CA VAL A 587 3.40 2.26 40.68
C VAL A 587 2.35 3.05 39.93
N VAL A 588 1.26 2.40 39.59
CA VAL A 588 0.12 3.06 38.96
C VAL A 588 -0.41 4.13 39.90
N SER A 589 -0.26 5.39 39.52
CA SER A 589 -0.64 6.54 40.34
C SER A 589 -1.90 7.25 39.86
N ASP A 590 -2.40 6.91 38.66
CA ASP A 590 -3.60 7.49 38.06
C ASP A 590 -4.22 6.52 37.03
N VAL A 591 -5.50 6.74 36.71
CA VAL A 591 -6.24 6.03 35.65
C VAL A 591 -7.01 7.02 34.79
N LYS A 592 -7.12 6.72 33.50
CA LYS A 592 -7.96 7.47 32.56
C LYS A 592 -9.26 6.73 32.35
N GLN A 593 -10.37 7.45 32.36
CA GLN A 593 -11.64 6.89 31.92
C GLN A 593 -11.62 6.80 30.39
N LYS A 594 -11.65 5.60 29.84
CA LYS A 594 -11.91 5.34 28.42
C LYS A 594 -13.31 4.80 28.26
N TYR A 595 -13.83 4.92 27.04
CA TYR A 595 -14.97 4.14 26.62
C TYR A 595 -14.63 3.42 25.33
N ASP A 596 -15.07 2.18 25.23
CA ASP A 596 -15.11 1.44 23.98
C ASP A 596 -16.57 1.12 23.70
N TYR A 597 -16.89 0.93 22.43
CA TYR A 597 -18.11 0.25 22.07
C TYR A 597 -17.83 -1.25 22.02
N GLU A 598 -18.74 -2.02 22.59
CA GLU A 598 -18.81 -3.48 22.47
C GLU A 598 -19.91 -3.82 21.46
N LEU A 599 -19.57 -4.63 20.46
CA LEU A 599 -20.51 -5.10 19.46
C LEU A 599 -20.81 -6.59 19.68
N SER A 600 -22.08 -6.92 19.88
CA SER A 600 -22.51 -8.29 20.16
C SER A 600 -23.84 -8.62 19.49
N LEU A 601 -24.22 -9.89 19.48
CA LEU A 601 -25.57 -10.29 19.08
C LEU A 601 -26.57 -9.97 20.19
N SER A 602 -27.76 -9.53 19.79
CA SER A 602 -28.90 -9.42 20.70
C SER A 602 -29.21 -10.77 21.31
N GLU A 603 -29.42 -10.80 22.63
CA GLU A 603 -29.87 -12.01 23.34
C GLU A 603 -31.29 -12.42 22.94
N ASN A 604 -32.12 -11.46 22.51
CA ASN A 604 -33.52 -11.66 22.16
C ASN A 604 -33.85 -11.00 20.80
N PRO A 605 -33.28 -11.47 19.68
CA PRO A 605 -33.55 -10.89 18.38
C PRO A 605 -34.96 -11.24 17.93
N THR A 606 -35.65 -10.27 17.31
CA THR A 606 -36.93 -10.47 16.63
C THR A 606 -36.76 -11.42 15.43
N GLU A 607 -37.86 -12.00 14.94
CA GLU A 607 -37.81 -12.88 13.77
C GLU A 607 -37.30 -12.15 12.51
N GLU A 608 -37.61 -10.86 12.36
CA GLU A 608 -37.10 -10.06 11.24
C GLU A 608 -35.58 -9.84 11.35
N GLN A 609 -35.08 -9.53 12.56
CA GLN A 609 -33.64 -9.41 12.81
C GLN A 609 -32.91 -10.73 12.52
N LYS A 610 -33.45 -11.87 12.98
CA LYS A 610 -32.87 -13.19 12.69
C LYS A 610 -32.83 -13.46 11.18
N LYS A 611 -33.92 -13.15 10.47
CA LYS A 611 -34.01 -13.34 9.02
C LYS A 611 -32.99 -12.48 8.30
N LEU A 612 -32.88 -11.20 8.63
CA LEU A 612 -31.94 -10.29 7.97
C LEU A 612 -30.49 -10.63 8.31
N LEU A 613 -30.19 -10.99 9.56
CA LEU A 613 -28.88 -11.50 9.98
C LEU A 613 -28.48 -12.76 9.21
N LYS A 614 -29.43 -13.67 8.99
CA LYS A 614 -29.21 -14.89 8.20
C LYS A 614 -28.80 -14.54 6.77
N LEU A 615 -29.53 -13.62 6.15
CA LEU A 615 -29.25 -13.16 4.78
C LEU A 615 -27.89 -12.46 4.70
N TRP A 616 -27.60 -11.57 5.65
CA TRP A 616 -26.32 -10.85 5.71
C TRP A 616 -25.13 -11.75 6.03
N SER A 617 -25.27 -12.73 6.92
CA SER A 617 -24.17 -13.64 7.23
C SER A 617 -23.94 -14.73 6.17
N GLY A 618 -24.96 -15.01 5.35
CA GLY A 618 -24.94 -16.12 4.39
C GLY A 618 -24.99 -17.51 5.04
N LYS A 619 -25.32 -17.60 6.34
CA LYS A 619 -25.25 -18.82 7.16
C LYS A 619 -26.61 -19.36 7.57
#